data_AF-A0A6P1U7L6-F1
#
_entry.id   AF-A0A6P1U7L6-F1
#
_cell.length_a   1.000
_cell.length_b   1.000
_cell.length_c   1.000
_cell.angle_alpha   90.00
_cell.angle_beta   90.00
_cell.angle_gamma   90.00
#
_symmetry.space_group_name_H-M   'P 1'
#
loop_
_entity.id
_entity.type
_entity.pdbx_description
1 polymer ?
#
loop_
_entity_poly.entity_id
_entity_poly.type
_entity_poly.pdbx_seq_one_letter_code
_entity_poly.pdbx_strand_id
1 'polypeptide(L)'
;MHTFKHVFHNGVSAPAYRWKNPDGSEGGIVAASATIDPTVTIQLGAEVCPGASIGEAASIGEGAEIDEHACIGADASIGSDTRISGYVCIGKGVSIGAGAWIGRDARIDNGARIDEGVSLA
;
A
#
# COMPACT_ATOMS: atom_id res chain seq x y z
N MET A 1 2.41 -18.06 -10.11
CA MET A 1 1.47 -17.07 -9.55
C MET A 1 0.16 -17.20 -10.31
N HIS A 2 -0.95 -17.50 -9.64
CA HIS A 2 -2.27 -17.56 -10.29
C HIS A 2 -2.95 -16.20 -10.16
N THR A 3 -3.25 -15.56 -11.29
CA THR A 3 -3.93 -14.28 -11.31
C THR A 3 -5.42 -14.48 -11.56
N PHE A 4 -6.23 -13.57 -11.03
CA PHE A 4 -7.67 -13.51 -11.25
C PHE A 4 -8.09 -12.06 -11.54
N LYS A 5 -9.27 -11.87 -12.13
CA LYS A 5 -9.82 -10.53 -12.35
C LYS A 5 -10.38 -10.01 -11.01
N HIS A 6 -9.93 -8.83 -10.60
CA HIS A 6 -10.40 -8.16 -9.39
C HIS A 6 -10.89 -6.75 -9.72
N VAL A 7 -11.78 -6.22 -8.89
CA VAL A 7 -12.21 -4.81 -8.91
C VAL A 7 -11.75 -4.24 -7.58
N PHE A 8 -10.81 -3.32 -7.64
CA PHE A 8 -10.19 -2.70 -6.48
C PHE A 8 -11.13 -1.66 -5.84
N HIS A 9 -10.80 -1.20 -4.63
CA HIS A 9 -11.51 -0.19 -3.86
C HIS A 9 -11.83 1.10 -4.66
N ASN A 10 -10.97 1.48 -5.60
CA ASN A 10 -11.13 2.65 -6.47
C ASN A 10 -12.00 2.38 -7.73
N GLY A 11 -12.56 1.17 -7.88
CA GLY A 11 -13.39 0.77 -9.01
C GLY A 11 -12.61 0.29 -10.25
N VAL A 12 -11.28 0.35 -10.24
CA VAL A 12 -10.45 -0.15 -11.34
C VAL A 12 -10.50 -1.66 -11.39
N SER A 13 -10.68 -2.23 -12.58
CA SER A 13 -10.63 -3.68 -12.79
C SER A 13 -9.33 -4.08 -13.47
N ALA A 14 -8.55 -4.94 -12.81
CA ALA A 14 -7.27 -5.42 -13.34
C ALA A 14 -6.98 -6.86 -12.90
N PRO A 15 -6.02 -7.55 -13.55
CA PRO A 15 -5.51 -8.81 -13.06
C PRO A 15 -4.82 -8.61 -11.71
N ALA A 16 -5.14 -9.45 -10.74
CA ALA A 16 -4.61 -9.40 -9.39
C ALA A 16 -4.25 -10.80 -8.88
N TYR A 17 -3.51 -10.86 -7.78
CA TYR A 17 -3.16 -12.11 -7.09
C TYR A 17 -3.17 -11.88 -5.58
N ARG A 18 -3.25 -12.98 -4.81
CA ARG A 18 -3.09 -12.93 -3.36
C ARG A 18 -1.61 -12.84 -3.01
N TRP A 19 -1.24 -11.82 -2.26
CA TRP A 19 0.12 -11.68 -1.75
C TRP A 19 0.46 -12.83 -0.80
N LYS A 20 1.74 -13.23 -0.80
CA LYS A 20 2.27 -14.17 0.19
C LYS A 20 3.40 -13.47 0.92
N ASN A 21 3.21 -13.28 2.22
CA ASN A 21 4.17 -12.59 3.07
C ASN A 21 5.47 -13.41 3.21
N PRO A 22 6.59 -12.78 3.62
CA PRO A 22 7.87 -13.47 3.79
C PRO A 22 7.82 -14.64 4.78
N ASP A 23 6.94 -14.58 5.78
CA ASP A 23 6.71 -15.65 6.76
C ASP A 23 5.86 -16.81 6.20
N GLY A 24 5.35 -16.68 4.98
CA GLY A 24 4.51 -17.65 4.30
C GLY A 24 3.02 -17.49 4.54
N SER A 25 2.58 -16.53 5.36
CA SER A 25 1.17 -16.20 5.56
C SER A 25 0.54 -15.59 4.30
N GLU A 26 -0.77 -15.74 4.15
CA GLU A 26 -1.53 -15.09 3.08
C GLU A 26 -1.77 -13.62 3.44
N GLY A 27 -1.55 -12.74 2.47
CA GLY A 27 -1.71 -11.29 2.61
C GLY A 27 -2.86 -10.72 1.78
N GLY A 28 -2.79 -9.42 1.54
CA GLY A 28 -3.76 -8.65 0.76
C GLY A 28 -3.81 -9.00 -0.73
N ILE A 29 -4.60 -8.24 -1.48
CA ILE A 29 -4.77 -8.38 -2.93
C ILE A 29 -3.87 -7.39 -3.64
N VAL A 30 -3.07 -7.88 -4.57
CA VAL A 30 -2.08 -7.08 -5.29
C VAL A 30 -2.35 -7.14 -6.78
N ALA A 31 -2.39 -5.98 -7.44
CA ALA A 31 -2.44 -5.90 -8.90
C ALA A 31 -1.19 -6.53 -9.52
N ALA A 32 -1.38 -7.29 -10.60
CA ALA A 32 -0.28 -7.96 -11.31
C ALA A 32 0.75 -6.97 -11.92
N SER A 33 0.37 -5.71 -12.09
CA SER A 33 1.25 -4.63 -12.56
C SER A 33 1.92 -3.83 -11.44
N ALA A 34 1.58 -4.08 -10.16
CA ALA A 34 2.26 -3.45 -9.04
C ALA A 34 3.66 -4.05 -8.87
N THR A 35 4.62 -3.21 -8.48
CA THR A 35 6.01 -3.63 -8.23
C THR A 35 6.26 -3.63 -6.73
N ILE A 36 6.38 -4.82 -6.14
CA ILE A 36 6.48 -4.99 -4.69
C ILE A 36 7.76 -5.76 -4.39
N ASP A 37 8.57 -5.24 -3.46
CA ASP A 37 9.73 -5.98 -2.98
C ASP A 37 9.30 -7.26 -2.24
N PRO A 38 9.98 -8.42 -2.43
CA PRO A 38 9.59 -9.68 -1.81
C PRO A 38 9.59 -9.68 -0.27
N THR A 39 10.25 -8.71 0.36
CA THR A 39 10.30 -8.58 1.84
C THR A 39 9.11 -7.83 2.43
N VAL A 40 8.24 -7.25 1.59
CA VAL A 40 7.08 -6.48 2.03
C VAL A 40 6.05 -7.40 2.69
N THR A 41 5.51 -6.92 3.81
CA THR A 41 4.36 -7.55 4.46
C THR A 41 3.10 -6.78 4.13
N ILE A 42 2.10 -7.46 3.59
CA ILE A 42 0.80 -6.90 3.24
C ILE A 42 -0.25 -7.69 4.01
N GLN A 43 -0.91 -7.06 4.98
CA GLN A 43 -1.91 -7.72 5.80
C GLN A 43 -3.18 -8.02 4.99
N LEU A 44 -4.01 -8.92 5.54
CA LEU A 44 -5.29 -9.29 4.94
C LEU A 44 -6.18 -8.07 4.72
N GLY A 45 -7.04 -8.13 3.71
CA GLY A 45 -7.95 -7.03 3.36
C GLY A 45 -7.28 -5.81 2.73
N ALA A 46 -5.95 -5.66 2.81
CA ALA A 46 -5.27 -4.59 2.11
C ALA A 46 -5.30 -4.80 0.60
N GLU A 47 -5.38 -3.70 -0.14
CA GLU A 47 -5.44 -3.69 -1.59
C GLU A 47 -4.34 -2.79 -2.17
N VAL A 48 -3.62 -3.31 -3.16
CA VAL A 48 -2.58 -2.57 -3.89
C VAL A 48 -2.95 -2.48 -5.36
N CYS A 49 -3.31 -1.28 -5.79
CA CYS A 49 -3.80 -0.98 -7.12
C CYS A 49 -2.71 -1.04 -8.21
N PRO A 50 -3.11 -1.10 -9.49
CA PRO A 50 -2.20 -1.12 -10.63
C PRO A 50 -1.13 -0.02 -10.61
N GLY A 51 0.10 -0.40 -10.94
CA GLY A 51 1.21 0.53 -11.09
C GLY A 51 1.77 1.11 -9.79
N ALA A 52 1.22 0.76 -8.62
CA ALA A 52 1.82 1.11 -7.34
C ALA A 52 3.18 0.42 -7.17
N SER A 53 4.06 1.05 -6.38
CA SER A 53 5.38 0.51 -6.04
C SER A 53 5.60 0.53 -4.53
N ILE A 54 6.14 -0.56 -3.98
CA ILE A 54 6.40 -0.71 -2.55
C ILE A 54 7.83 -1.22 -2.33
N GLY A 55 8.61 -0.44 -1.60
CA GLY A 55 10.02 -0.70 -1.32
C GLY A 55 10.26 -1.75 -0.23
N GLU A 56 11.51 -2.17 -0.14
CA GLU A 56 12.03 -3.16 0.81
C GLU A 56 11.55 -2.92 2.24
N ALA A 57 11.20 -4.00 2.94
CA ALA A 57 10.82 -4.04 4.35
C ALA A 57 9.65 -3.12 4.75
N ALA A 58 8.89 -2.60 3.78
CA ALA A 58 7.68 -1.85 4.09
C ALA A 58 6.59 -2.79 4.64
N SER A 59 5.72 -2.22 5.48
CA SER A 59 4.56 -2.92 6.05
C SER A 59 3.27 -2.18 5.71
N ILE A 60 2.29 -2.94 5.22
CA ILE A 60 0.97 -2.45 4.86
C ILE A 60 -0.05 -3.08 5.80
N GLY A 61 -0.73 -2.25 6.60
CA GLY A 61 -1.70 -2.65 7.59
C GLY A 61 -2.98 -3.27 7.00
N GLU A 62 -3.76 -3.91 7.87
CA GLU A 62 -5.02 -4.57 7.49
C GLU A 62 -5.98 -3.57 6.85
N GLY A 63 -6.65 -3.97 5.76
CA GLY A 63 -7.63 -3.10 5.09
C GLY A 63 -7.06 -1.83 4.45
N ALA A 64 -5.74 -1.63 4.43
CA ALA A 64 -5.15 -0.45 3.83
C ALA A 64 -5.36 -0.42 2.30
N GLU A 65 -5.69 0.75 1.80
CA GLU A 65 -6.00 1.01 0.39
C GLU A 65 -4.84 1.79 -0.23
N ILE A 66 -4.07 1.14 -1.12
CA ILE A 66 -2.97 1.76 -1.86
C ILE A 66 -3.39 1.94 -3.32
N ASP A 67 -3.63 3.18 -3.70
CA ASP A 67 -4.21 3.53 -4.99
C ASP A 67 -3.16 3.59 -6.12
N GLU A 68 -3.62 3.79 -7.35
CA GLU A 68 -2.80 3.68 -8.56
C GLU A 68 -1.56 4.57 -8.54
N HIS A 69 -0.41 4.03 -8.94
CA HIS A 69 0.86 4.76 -9.04
C HIS A 69 1.39 5.36 -7.74
N ALA A 70 0.84 5.01 -6.57
CA ALA A 70 1.43 5.37 -5.29
C ALA A 70 2.81 4.71 -5.13
N CYS A 71 3.75 5.44 -4.56
CA CYS A 71 5.10 4.98 -4.26
C CYS A 71 5.30 4.94 -2.75
N ILE A 72 5.55 3.76 -2.20
CA ILE A 72 5.84 3.54 -0.79
C ILE A 72 7.32 3.23 -0.62
N GLY A 73 8.04 4.08 0.10
CA GLY A 73 9.47 3.93 0.35
C GLY A 73 9.81 2.72 1.21
N ALA A 74 11.09 2.33 1.18
CA ALA A 74 11.59 1.25 2.03
C ALA A 74 11.39 1.56 3.52
N ASP A 75 11.25 0.51 4.35
CA ASP A 75 11.03 0.61 5.81
C ASP A 75 9.78 1.43 6.21
N ALA A 76 8.91 1.81 5.27
CA ALA A 76 7.70 2.56 5.58
C ALA A 76 6.66 1.67 6.27
N SER A 77 5.93 2.24 7.22
CA SER A 77 4.87 1.56 7.97
C SER A 77 3.56 2.26 7.71
N ILE A 78 2.62 1.58 7.07
CA ILE A 78 1.28 2.07 6.75
C ILE A 78 0.29 1.39 7.70
N GLY A 79 -0.46 2.19 8.46
CA GLY A 79 -1.46 1.71 9.41
C GLY A 79 -2.61 0.95 8.76
N SER A 80 -3.42 0.30 9.59
CA SER A 80 -4.66 -0.34 9.14
C SER A 80 -5.68 0.70 8.69
N ASP A 81 -6.53 0.33 7.72
CA ASP A 81 -7.60 1.18 7.19
C ASP A 81 -7.12 2.54 6.64
N THR A 82 -5.82 2.68 6.39
CA THR A 82 -5.23 3.88 5.81
C THR A 82 -5.54 3.93 4.32
N ARG A 83 -5.81 5.14 3.80
CA ARG A 83 -6.03 5.39 2.37
C ARG A 83 -4.89 6.22 1.79
N ILE A 84 -4.13 5.63 0.88
CA ILE A 84 -3.08 6.30 0.13
C ILE A 84 -3.59 6.52 -1.29
N SER A 85 -3.91 7.77 -1.63
CA SER A 85 -4.46 8.12 -2.95
C SER A 85 -3.42 7.99 -4.07
N GLY A 86 -3.88 8.00 -5.31
CA GLY A 86 -2.99 7.82 -6.45
C GLY A 86 -1.89 8.88 -6.55
N TYR A 87 -0.76 8.49 -7.14
CA TYR A 87 0.42 9.36 -7.34
C TYR A 87 1.06 9.93 -6.06
N VAL A 88 0.71 9.41 -4.88
CA VAL A 88 1.37 9.77 -3.62
C VAL A 88 2.78 9.21 -3.58
N CYS A 89 3.72 9.99 -3.04
CA CYS A 89 5.08 9.54 -2.74
C CYS A 89 5.31 9.54 -1.22
N ILE A 90 5.41 8.35 -0.63
CA ILE A 90 5.81 8.14 0.76
C ILE A 90 7.30 7.82 0.81
N GLY A 91 8.05 8.63 1.56
CA GLY A 91 9.49 8.47 1.75
C GLY A 91 9.89 7.23 2.54
N LYS A 92 11.20 6.97 2.55
CA LYS A 92 11.81 5.89 3.34
C LYS A 92 11.54 6.10 4.85
N GLY A 93 11.19 5.03 5.55
CA GLY A 93 11.05 5.02 7.01
C GLY A 93 9.91 5.91 7.54
N VAL A 94 8.97 6.29 6.69
CA VAL A 94 7.77 7.03 7.11
C VAL A 94 6.85 6.12 7.91
N SER A 95 6.22 6.65 8.94
CA SER A 95 5.17 5.97 9.69
C SER A 95 3.84 6.70 9.52
N ILE A 96 2.80 5.99 9.09
CA ILE A 96 1.44 6.51 8.94
C ILE A 96 0.53 5.74 9.88
N GLY A 97 -0.18 6.45 10.76
CA GLY A 97 -1.13 5.87 11.69
C GLY A 97 -2.36 5.27 11.01
N ALA A 98 -3.07 4.41 11.75
CA ALA A 98 -4.30 3.78 11.27
C ALA A 98 -5.37 4.83 10.90
N GLY A 99 -6.21 4.51 9.92
CA GLY A 99 -7.32 5.36 9.48
C GLY A 99 -6.90 6.71 8.88
N ALA A 100 -5.60 6.95 8.66
CA ALA A 100 -5.14 8.17 8.01
C ALA A 100 -5.54 8.19 6.52
N TRP A 101 -5.64 9.40 5.97
CA TRP A 101 -5.87 9.59 4.54
C TRP A 101 -4.81 10.52 3.96
N ILE A 102 -4.15 10.07 2.90
CA ILE A 102 -3.15 10.83 2.17
C ILE A 102 -3.72 11.14 0.78
N GLY A 103 -3.90 12.44 0.53
CA GLY A 103 -4.47 13.01 -0.68
C GLY A 103 -3.58 12.81 -1.90
N ARG A 104 -4.20 12.85 -3.08
CA ARG A 104 -3.54 12.64 -4.37
C ARG A 104 -2.37 13.62 -4.54
N ASP A 105 -1.29 13.16 -5.17
CA ASP A 105 -0.07 13.94 -5.45
C ASP A 105 0.72 14.40 -4.20
N ALA A 106 0.31 14.00 -2.99
CA ALA A 106 1.03 14.33 -1.77
C ALA A 106 2.43 13.70 -1.73
N ARG A 107 3.35 14.38 -1.06
CA ARG A 107 4.73 13.94 -0.85
C ARG A 107 5.06 13.99 0.63
N ILE A 108 5.49 12.87 1.18
CA ILE A 108 5.90 12.74 2.57
C ILE A 108 7.39 12.41 2.59
N ASP A 109 8.19 13.29 3.16
CA ASP A 109 9.64 13.12 3.22
C ASP A 109 10.06 12.01 4.18
N ASN A 110 11.26 11.48 3.95
CA ASN A 110 11.83 10.37 4.70
C ASN A 110 11.76 10.59 6.22
N GLY A 111 11.36 9.55 6.96
CA GLY A 111 11.31 9.55 8.41
C GLY A 111 10.19 10.38 9.04
N ALA A 112 9.30 10.97 8.24
CA ALA A 112 8.14 11.68 8.75
C ALA A 112 7.17 10.73 9.48
N ARG A 113 6.35 11.31 10.37
CA ARG A 113 5.31 10.60 11.11
C ARG A 113 3.98 11.31 10.92
N ILE A 114 2.99 10.54 10.50
CA ILE A 114 1.60 10.96 10.37
C ILE A 114 0.82 10.18 11.43
N ASP A 115 0.15 10.90 12.33
CA ASP A 115 -0.61 10.28 13.41
C ASP A 115 -1.90 9.63 12.92
N GLU A 116 -2.51 8.81 13.79
CA GLU A 116 -3.77 8.12 13.55
C GLU A 116 -4.89 9.10 13.17
N GLY A 117 -5.68 8.73 12.15
CA GLY A 117 -6.82 9.52 11.68
C GLY A 117 -6.46 10.85 11.01
N VAL A 118 -5.18 11.18 10.84
CA VAL A 118 -4.77 12.42 10.17
C VAL A 118 -5.12 12.35 8.69
N SER A 119 -5.73 13.43 8.20
CA SER A 119 -6.03 13.63 6.78
C SER A 119 -5.11 14.71 6.23
N LEU A 120 -4.32 14.36 5.22
CA LEU A 120 -3.54 15.27 4.41
C LEU A 120 -4.23 15.38 3.05
N ALA A 121 -4.72 16.58 2.70
CA ALA A 121 -5.40 16.84 1.44
C ALA A 121 -4.45 17.47 0.41
#